data_AF-A0A968HGM5-F1
#
_entry.id   AF-A0A968HGM5-F1
#
_cell.length_a   1.000
_cell.length_b   1.000
_cell.length_c   1.000
_cell.angle_alpha   90.00
_cell.angle_beta   90.00
_cell.angle_gamma   90.00
#
_symmetry.space_group_name_H-M   'P 1'
#
loop_
_entity.id
_entity.type
_entity.pdbx_description
1 polymer ?
#
loop_
_entity_poly.entity_id
_entity_poly.type
_entity_poly.pdbx_seq_one_letter_code
_entity_poly.pdbx_strand_id
1 'polypeptide(L)'
;MFFERRSQEGRILWSESGDIKATLENINPPLFQGAINEVKLLFGLPLIPIPKPKQLELERLYQGSHVMLLLKILPGKYGEQATLLVLRGKALKFYQQQKLANLGQQALRLAQQLQHKIDEIQDQTKAIPTLDRNLLEAVPALEQLLEYMNGRLDELKRLRSSLDNNGNAKTNR
;
A
#
# COMPACT_ATOMS: atom_id res chain seq x y z
N MET A 1 -10.38 -12.32 8.91
CA MET A 1 -10.24 -12.77 10.30
C MET A 1 -9.75 -11.62 11.17
N PHE A 2 -10.27 -11.50 12.39
CA PHE A 2 -9.86 -10.50 13.36
C PHE A 2 -9.44 -11.20 14.66
N PHE A 3 -8.27 -10.83 15.17
CA PHE A 3 -7.67 -11.36 16.39
C PHE A 3 -7.70 -10.26 17.45
N GLU A 4 -8.51 -10.46 18.47
CA GLU A 4 -8.72 -9.54 19.57
C GLU A 4 -8.07 -10.07 20.84
N ARG A 5 -7.12 -9.30 21.38
CA ARG A 5 -6.48 -9.58 22.66
C ARG A 5 -7.21 -8.83 23.79
N ARG A 6 -7.72 -9.57 24.79
CA ARG A 6 -8.29 -9.05 26.03
C ARG A 6 -7.36 -9.34 27.21
N SER A 7 -7.73 -8.89 28.40
CA SER A 7 -6.88 -8.99 29.61
C SER A 7 -6.55 -10.45 29.98
N GLN A 8 -7.56 -11.31 30.06
CA GLN A 8 -7.42 -12.70 30.51
C GLN A 8 -7.55 -13.73 29.39
N GLU A 9 -8.02 -13.32 28.22
CA GLU A 9 -8.38 -14.21 27.13
C GLU A 9 -8.14 -13.53 25.77
N GLY A 10 -8.27 -14.30 24.71
CA GLY A 10 -8.32 -13.81 23.34
C GLY A 10 -9.55 -14.31 22.62
N ARG A 11 -9.90 -13.61 21.54
CA ARG A 11 -10.99 -13.95 20.65
C ARG A 11 -10.52 -13.89 19.20
N ILE A 12 -10.92 -14.87 18.39
CA ILE A 12 -10.69 -14.86 16.94
C ILE A 12 -12.03 -14.89 16.23
N LEU A 13 -12.28 -13.89 15.39
CA LEU A 13 -13.46 -13.81 14.53
C LEU A 13 -13.09 -14.14 13.09
N TRP A 14 -13.87 -15.01 12.48
CA TRP A 14 -13.87 -15.18 11.03
C TRP A 14 -15.14 -14.58 10.45
N SER A 15 -14.96 -13.69 9.49
CA SER A 15 -16.04 -13.09 8.72
C SER A 15 -15.80 -13.27 7.23
N GLU A 16 -16.90 -13.32 6.49
CA GLU A 16 -16.91 -13.33 5.03
C GLU A 16 -17.94 -12.31 4.56
N SER A 17 -17.54 -11.42 3.65
CA SER A 17 -18.40 -10.36 3.10
C SER A 17 -19.06 -9.45 4.15
N GLY A 18 -18.43 -9.28 5.32
CA GLY A 18 -18.94 -8.47 6.41
C GLY A 18 -19.71 -9.25 7.48
N ASP A 19 -20.19 -10.46 7.17
CA ASP A 19 -20.91 -11.30 8.11
C ASP A 19 -19.94 -12.14 8.94
N ILE A 20 -20.11 -12.15 10.26
CA ILE A 20 -19.38 -13.08 11.15
C ILE A 20 -19.90 -14.49 10.88
N LYS A 21 -18.99 -15.38 10.46
CA LYS A 21 -19.30 -16.78 10.16
C LYS A 21 -18.94 -17.71 11.32
N ALA A 22 -17.85 -17.42 12.02
CA ALA A 22 -17.44 -18.18 13.20
C ALA A 22 -16.71 -17.29 14.19
N THR A 23 -16.77 -17.69 15.45
CA THR A 23 -16.02 -17.05 16.53
C THR A 23 -15.42 -18.12 17.43
N LEU A 24 -14.14 -17.96 17.74
CA LEU A 24 -13.46 -18.67 18.81
C LEU A 24 -13.33 -17.69 19.99
N GLU A 25 -14.02 -17.97 21.09
CA GLU A 25 -14.00 -17.17 22.32
C GLU A 25 -13.12 -17.83 23.39
N ASN A 26 -12.81 -17.08 24.45
CA ASN A 26 -12.16 -17.57 25.66
C ASN A 26 -10.84 -18.31 25.40
N ILE A 27 -10.10 -17.91 24.35
CA ILE A 27 -8.83 -18.54 23.99
C ILE A 27 -7.81 -18.14 25.05
N ASN A 28 -7.16 -19.13 25.66
CA ASN A 28 -6.15 -18.84 26.67
C ASN A 28 -4.99 -17.98 26.08
N PRO A 29 -4.33 -17.14 26.90
CA PRO A 29 -3.30 -16.23 26.40
C PRO A 29 -2.15 -16.85 25.60
N PRO A 30 -1.54 -17.96 26.05
CA PRO A 30 -0.43 -18.56 25.30
C PRO A 30 -0.85 -19.05 23.91
N LEU A 31 -2.02 -19.70 23.80
CA LEU A 31 -2.53 -20.20 22.52
C LEU A 31 -2.90 -19.04 21.58
N PHE A 32 -3.51 -17.99 22.11
CA PHE A 32 -3.81 -16.79 21.34
C PHE A 32 -2.53 -16.14 20.77
N GLN A 33 -1.49 -15.99 21.59
CA GLN A 33 -0.21 -15.47 21.13
C GLN A 33 0.44 -16.40 20.10
N GLY A 34 0.33 -17.72 20.26
CA GLY A 34 0.76 -18.69 19.26
C GLY A 34 0.11 -18.46 17.90
N ALA A 35 -1.21 -18.24 17.87
CA ALA A 35 -1.93 -17.94 16.63
C ALA A 35 -1.45 -16.63 15.97
N ILE A 36 -1.20 -15.58 16.75
CA ILE A 36 -0.59 -14.33 16.25
C ILE A 36 0.81 -14.58 15.68
N ASN A 37 1.62 -15.39 16.36
CA ASN A 37 2.98 -15.70 15.94
C ASN A 37 3.01 -16.42 14.59
N GLU A 38 2.12 -17.40 14.36
CA GLU A 38 2.02 -18.08 13.06
C GLU A 38 1.69 -17.11 11.93
N VAL A 39 0.74 -16.20 12.17
CA VAL A 39 0.39 -15.16 11.18
C VAL A 39 1.57 -14.21 10.95
N LYS A 40 2.33 -13.85 11.99
CA LYS A 40 3.55 -13.06 11.84
C LYS A 40 4.61 -13.77 11.00
N LEU A 41 4.86 -15.05 11.26
CA LEU A 41 5.83 -15.86 10.53
C LEU A 41 5.48 -15.95 9.04
N LEU A 42 4.20 -16.10 8.71
CA LEU A 42 3.72 -16.11 7.32
C LEU A 42 4.13 -14.83 6.55
N PHE A 43 4.20 -13.70 7.25
CA PHE A 43 4.57 -12.39 6.70
C PHE A 43 6.04 -11.99 6.97
N GLY A 44 6.87 -12.91 7.49
CA GLY A 44 8.27 -12.63 7.82
C GLY A 44 8.45 -11.57 8.90
N LEU A 45 7.49 -11.44 9.82
CA LEU A 45 7.56 -10.50 10.93
C LEU A 45 8.28 -11.08 12.15
N PRO A 46 8.94 -10.23 12.94
CA PRO A 46 9.52 -10.66 14.20
C PRO A 46 8.42 -11.07 15.19
N LEU A 47 8.70 -12.10 15.98
CA LEU A 47 7.77 -12.62 16.99
C LEU A 47 7.61 -11.68 18.19
N ILE A 48 8.58 -10.80 18.41
CA ILE A 48 8.46 -9.76 19.44
C ILE A 48 7.31 -8.78 19.11
N PRO A 49 6.64 -8.20 20.12
CA PRO A 49 5.60 -7.23 19.90
C PRO A 49 6.07 -6.02 19.10
N ILE A 50 5.27 -5.59 18.12
CA ILE A 50 5.60 -4.41 17.32
C ILE A 50 5.21 -3.11 18.06
N PRO A 51 6.06 -2.07 18.04
CA PRO A 51 5.82 -0.86 18.81
C PRO A 51 4.82 0.10 18.15
N LYS A 52 4.56 -0.06 16.86
CA LYS A 52 3.64 0.80 16.09
C LYS A 52 2.77 -0.05 15.18
N PRO A 53 1.54 0.41 14.84
CA PRO A 53 0.71 -0.23 13.82
C PRO A 53 1.50 -0.52 12.54
N LYS A 54 1.36 -1.73 12.00
CA LYS A 54 2.01 -2.13 10.75
C LYS A 54 1.01 -2.84 9.85
N GLN A 55 1.02 -2.48 8.57
CA GLN A 55 0.24 -3.17 7.53
C GLN A 55 1.20 -3.77 6.52
N LEU A 56 0.98 -5.03 6.16
CA LEU A 56 1.76 -5.77 5.17
C LEU A 56 0.82 -6.44 4.18
N GLU A 57 1.30 -6.57 2.96
CA GLU A 57 0.61 -7.26 1.87
C GLU A 57 1.49 -8.42 1.42
N LEU A 58 0.86 -9.56 1.14
CA LEU A 58 1.55 -10.77 0.72
C LEU A 58 0.76 -11.49 -0.36
N GLU A 59 1.33 -11.58 -1.55
CA GLU A 59 0.72 -12.31 -2.64
C GLU A 59 1.12 -13.79 -2.60
N ARG A 60 0.14 -14.67 -2.88
CA ARG A 60 0.31 -16.11 -2.93
C ARG A 60 -0.50 -16.71 -4.08
N LEU A 61 -0.01 -17.82 -4.61
CA LEU A 61 -0.79 -18.72 -5.46
C LEU A 61 -1.44 -19.78 -4.58
N TYR A 62 -2.75 -19.91 -4.66
CA TYR A 62 -3.52 -20.93 -3.97
C TYR A 62 -4.48 -21.59 -4.94
N GLN A 63 -4.38 -22.91 -5.11
CA GLN A 63 -5.20 -23.69 -6.04
C GLN A 63 -5.22 -23.08 -7.46
N GLY A 64 -4.05 -22.66 -7.96
CA GLY A 64 -3.90 -22.06 -9.28
C GLY A 64 -4.45 -20.64 -9.42
N SER A 65 -4.94 -20.02 -8.33
CA SER A 65 -5.48 -18.66 -8.32
C SER A 65 -4.65 -17.74 -7.45
N HIS A 66 -4.48 -16.48 -7.88
CA HIS A 66 -3.84 -15.44 -7.07
C HIS A 66 -4.72 -15.06 -5.88
N VAL A 67 -4.10 -14.98 -4.72
CA VAL A 67 -4.70 -14.52 -3.46
C VAL A 67 -3.76 -13.49 -2.85
N MET A 68 -4.34 -12.37 -2.40
CA MET A 68 -3.62 -11.37 -1.62
C MET A 68 -4.02 -11.49 -0.16
N LEU A 69 -3.02 -11.59 0.71
CA LEU A 69 -3.18 -11.56 2.15
C LEU A 69 -2.78 -10.18 2.65
N LEU A 70 -3.69 -9.51 3.36
CA LEU A 70 -3.39 -8.24 4.00
C LEU A 70 -3.41 -8.44 5.50
N LEU A 71 -2.25 -8.25 6.13
CA LEU A 71 -2.10 -8.31 7.57
C LEU A 71 -1.95 -6.90 8.12
N LYS A 72 -2.82 -6.53 9.06
CA LYS A 72 -2.68 -5.33 9.88
C LYS A 72 -2.48 -5.77 11.32
N ILE A 73 -1.35 -5.42 11.92
CA ILE A 73 -1.08 -5.64 13.34
C ILE A 73 -1.13 -4.29 14.07
N LEU A 74 -1.77 -4.30 15.23
CA LEU A 74 -1.93 -3.15 16.11
C LEU A 74 -1.38 -3.52 17.49
N PRO A 75 -0.46 -2.73 18.08
CA PRO A 75 -0.16 -2.87 19.49
C PRO A 75 -1.41 -2.49 20.31
N GLY A 76 -1.75 -3.31 21.30
CA GLY A 76 -2.91 -3.10 22.17
C GLY A 76 -2.52 -3.17 23.65
N LYS A 77 -3.43 -2.72 24.52
CA LYS A 77 -3.24 -2.65 25.98
C LYS A 77 -2.86 -3.99 26.60
N TYR A 78 -3.36 -5.10 26.04
CA TYR A 78 -3.19 -6.45 26.58
C TYR A 78 -2.29 -7.35 25.72
N GLY A 79 -1.62 -6.76 24.73
CA GLY A 79 -0.86 -7.45 23.68
C GLY A 79 -1.32 -7.03 22.29
N GLU A 80 -0.79 -7.68 21.27
CA GLU A 80 -1.09 -7.35 19.88
C GLU A 80 -2.48 -7.81 19.45
N GLN A 81 -3.09 -7.01 18.59
CA GLN A 81 -4.27 -7.37 17.82
C GLN A 81 -3.89 -7.47 16.35
N ALA A 82 -4.60 -8.31 15.60
CA ALA A 82 -4.33 -8.47 14.18
C ALA A 82 -5.60 -8.57 13.36
N THR A 83 -5.55 -8.08 12.14
CA THR A 83 -6.56 -8.34 11.11
C THR A 83 -5.87 -8.99 9.93
N LEU A 84 -6.34 -10.17 9.53
CA LEU A 84 -5.90 -10.84 8.31
C LEU A 84 -7.06 -10.87 7.33
N LEU A 85 -6.93 -10.13 6.22
CA LEU A 85 -7.87 -10.15 5.11
C LEU A 85 -7.34 -11.02 3.98
N VAL A 86 -8.22 -11.79 3.37
CA VAL A 86 -7.92 -12.65 2.23
C VAL A 86 -8.71 -12.14 1.04
N LEU A 87 -8.02 -11.59 0.06
CA LEU A 87 -8.64 -11.07 -1.17
C LEU A 87 -8.38 -12.05 -2.32
N ARG A 88 -9.46 -12.42 -3.00
CA ARG A 88 -9.43 -13.31 -4.17
C ARG A 88 -10.46 -12.87 -5.20
N GLY A 89 -10.29 -13.31 -6.45
CA GLY A 89 -11.26 -13.07 -7.52
C GLY A 89 -11.59 -11.59 -7.72
N LYS A 90 -12.89 -11.24 -7.68
CA LYS A 90 -13.37 -9.86 -7.89
C LYS A 90 -12.85 -8.88 -6.82
N ALA A 91 -12.80 -9.30 -5.55
CA ALA A 91 -12.31 -8.45 -4.46
C ALA A 91 -10.83 -8.10 -4.62
N LEU A 92 -10.02 -9.07 -5.07
CA LEU A 92 -8.61 -8.83 -5.38
C LEU A 92 -8.43 -7.83 -6.53
N LYS A 93 -9.18 -8.01 -7.63
CA LYS A 93 -9.14 -7.08 -8.76
C LYS A 93 -9.53 -5.67 -8.36
N PHE A 94 -10.62 -5.52 -7.60
CA PHE A 94 -11.08 -4.23 -7.12
C PHE A 94 -10.02 -3.54 -6.24
N TYR A 95 -9.42 -4.28 -5.30
CA TYR A 95 -8.35 -3.77 -4.46
C TYR A 95 -7.14 -3.29 -5.27
N GLN A 96 -6.69 -4.07 -6.25
CA GLN A 96 -5.57 -3.71 -7.13
C GLN A 96 -5.87 -2.45 -7.95
N GLN A 97 -7.08 -2.34 -8.50
CA GLN A 97 -7.53 -1.15 -9.24
C GLN A 97 -7.56 0.10 -8.34
N GLN A 98 -8.10 -0.03 -7.13
CA GLN A 98 -8.14 1.08 -6.17
C GLN A 98 -6.72 1.49 -5.75
N LYS A 99 -5.82 0.52 -5.52
CA LYS A 99 -4.41 0.78 -5.20
C LYS A 99 -3.73 1.55 -6.33
N LEU A 100 -3.94 1.15 -7.58
CA LEU A 100 -3.41 1.85 -8.74
C LEU A 100 -3.96 3.28 -8.86
N ALA A 101 -5.27 3.47 -8.69
CA ALA A 101 -5.89 4.79 -8.70
C ALA A 101 -5.29 5.72 -7.63
N ASN A 102 -5.11 5.19 -6.42
CA ASN A 102 -4.49 5.92 -5.31
C ASN A 102 -3.03 6.31 -5.59
N LEU A 103 -2.26 5.42 -6.22
CA LEU A 103 -0.88 5.73 -6.65
C LEU A 103 -0.86 6.86 -7.67
N GLY A 104 -1.77 6.85 -8.65
CA GLY A 104 -1.90 7.93 -9.62
C GLY A 104 -2.20 9.29 -8.97
N GLN A 105 -3.13 9.32 -8.01
CA GLN A 105 -3.46 10.54 -7.27
C GLN A 105 -2.28 11.03 -6.41
N GLN A 106 -1.54 10.12 -5.78
CA GLN A 106 -0.36 10.48 -5.00
C GLN A 106 0.77 11.03 -5.88
N ALA A 107 1.03 10.41 -7.03
CA ALA A 107 2.03 10.89 -7.98
C ALA A 107 1.69 12.30 -8.48
N LEU A 108 0.41 12.58 -8.77
CA LEU A 108 -0.03 13.91 -9.19
C LEU A 108 0.20 14.95 -8.10
N ARG A 109 -0.12 14.65 -6.83
CA ARG A 109 0.13 15.56 -5.71
C ARG A 109 1.62 15.86 -5.52
N LEU A 110 2.48 14.84 -5.64
CA LEU A 110 3.93 15.03 -5.57
C LEU A 110 4.45 15.90 -6.71
N ALA A 111 3.93 15.71 -7.93
CA ALA A 111 4.29 16.56 -9.07
C ALA A 111 3.88 18.03 -8.85
N GLN A 112 2.70 18.28 -8.29
CA GLN A 112 2.25 19.63 -7.92
C GLN A 112 3.14 20.25 -6.84
N GLN A 113 3.57 19.47 -5.84
CA GLN A 113 4.53 19.94 -4.83
C GLN A 113 5.89 20.28 -5.42
N LEU A 114 6.38 19.48 -6.37
CA LEU A 114 7.62 19.76 -7.09
C LEU A 114 7.50 21.05 -7.91
N GLN A 115 6.39 21.21 -8.65
CA GLN A 115 6.13 22.44 -9.41
C GLN A 115 6.19 23.67 -8.51
N HIS A 116 5.45 23.65 -7.38
CA HIS A 116 5.46 24.75 -6.42
C HIS A 116 6.87 25.07 -5.90
N LYS A 117 7.69 24.05 -5.63
CA LYS A 117 9.07 24.25 -5.17
C LYS A 117 9.96 24.87 -6.25
N ILE A 118 9.76 24.50 -7.52
CA ILE A 118 10.47 25.12 -8.65
C ILE A 118 10.06 26.60 -8.79
N ASP A 119 8.77 26.91 -8.69
CA ASP A 119 8.26 28.28 -8.75
C ASP A 119 8.85 29.14 -7.62
N GLU A 120 8.92 28.62 -6.39
CA GLU A 120 9.59 29.29 -5.26
C GLU A 120 11.08 29.55 -5.53
N ILE A 121 11.81 28.58 -6.09
CA ILE A 121 13.22 28.76 -6.47
C ILE A 121 13.35 29.89 -7.50
N GLN A 122 12.49 29.91 -8.51
CA GLN A 122 12.51 30.94 -9.54
C GLN A 122 12.23 32.33 -8.96
N ASP A 123 11.25 32.45 -8.07
CA ASP A 123 10.88 33.74 -7.47
C ASP A 123 11.95 34.25 -6.51
N GLN A 124 12.55 33.37 -5.70
CA GLN A 124 13.68 33.73 -4.84
C GLN A 124 14.92 34.14 -5.66
N THR A 125 15.19 33.43 -6.76
CA THR A 125 16.31 33.76 -7.65
C THR A 125 16.18 35.17 -8.24
N LYS A 126 14.96 35.56 -8.67
CA LYS A 126 14.69 36.91 -9.19
C LYS A 126 14.86 38.01 -8.14
N ALA A 127 14.68 37.68 -6.85
CA ALA A 127 14.78 38.62 -5.74
C ALA A 127 16.22 38.85 -5.25
N ILE A 128 17.20 38.06 -5.70
CA ILE A 128 18.60 38.14 -5.26
C ILE A 128 19.42 38.98 -6.28
N PRO A 129 19.93 40.17 -5.89
CA PRO A 129 20.64 41.07 -6.83
C PRO A 129 21.98 40.52 -7.35
N THR A 130 22.67 39.69 -6.57
CA THR A 130 23.92 39.01 -6.95
C THR A 130 23.78 37.52 -6.69
N LEU A 131 23.25 36.82 -7.69
CA LEU A 131 23.02 35.38 -7.63
C LEU A 131 24.35 34.61 -7.73
N ASP A 132 24.66 33.80 -6.72
CA ASP A 132 25.71 32.78 -6.82
C ASP A 132 25.15 31.57 -7.58
N ARG A 133 25.85 31.14 -8.64
CA ARG A 133 25.50 29.97 -9.44
C ARG A 133 25.44 28.69 -8.60
N ASN A 134 26.21 28.62 -7.51
CA ASN A 134 26.22 27.47 -6.61
C ASN A 134 24.86 27.26 -5.91
N LEU A 135 24.05 28.31 -5.78
CA LEU A 135 22.69 28.22 -5.21
C LEU A 135 21.70 27.49 -6.14
N LEU A 136 22.06 27.29 -7.41
CA LEU A 136 21.27 26.56 -8.41
C LEU A 136 21.87 25.21 -8.81
N GLU A 137 22.79 24.66 -8.00
CA GLU A 137 23.45 23.35 -8.27
C GLU A 137 22.47 22.17 -8.40
N ALA A 138 21.29 22.26 -7.79
CA ALA A 138 20.27 21.22 -7.91
C ALA A 138 19.56 21.21 -9.28
N VAL A 139 19.63 22.28 -10.06
CA VAL A 139 18.86 22.43 -11.31
C VAL A 139 19.20 21.35 -12.35
N PRO A 140 20.48 21.04 -12.66
CA PRO A 140 20.80 19.98 -13.62
C PRO A 140 20.30 18.60 -13.18
N ALA A 141 20.33 18.30 -11.88
CA ALA A 141 19.81 17.03 -11.36
C ALA A 141 18.28 16.96 -11.45
N LEU A 142 17.58 18.07 -11.21
CA LEU A 142 16.13 18.17 -11.40
C LEU A 142 15.72 18.00 -12.85
N GLU A 143 16.47 18.59 -13.79
CA GLU A 143 16.25 18.44 -15.24
C GLU A 143 16.38 16.98 -15.68
N GLN A 144 17.47 16.31 -15.30
CA GLN A 144 17.67 14.88 -15.59
C GLN A 144 16.55 14.01 -15.02
N LEU A 145 16.09 14.31 -13.81
CA LEU A 145 14.98 13.57 -13.19
C LEU A 145 13.67 13.78 -13.96
N LEU A 146 13.38 15.00 -14.40
CA LEU A 146 12.18 15.31 -15.19
C LEU A 146 12.20 14.62 -16.56
N GLU A 147 13.34 14.60 -17.25
CA GLU A 147 13.51 13.85 -18.50
C GLU A 147 13.28 12.35 -18.30
N TYR A 148 13.88 11.78 -17.25
CA TYR A 148 13.69 10.39 -16.88
C TYR A 148 12.22 10.06 -16.59
N MET A 149 11.53 10.94 -15.86
CA MET A 149 10.10 10.80 -15.57
C MET A 149 9.24 10.88 -16.83
N ASN A 150 9.55 11.78 -17.76
CA ASN A 150 8.86 11.88 -19.04
C ASN A 150 8.93 10.57 -19.84
N GLY A 151 10.11 9.93 -19.89
CA GLY A 151 10.27 8.62 -20.52
C GLY A 151 9.38 7.54 -19.89
N ARG A 152 9.31 7.49 -18.55
CA ARG A 152 8.41 6.54 -17.85
C ARG A 152 6.92 6.85 -18.07
N LEU A 153 6.55 8.13 -18.16
CA LEU A 153 5.18 8.53 -18.47
C LEU A 153 4.77 8.10 -19.88
N ASP A 154 5.68 8.14 -20.85
CA ASP A 154 5.40 7.68 -22.21
C ASP A 154 5.16 6.17 -22.28
N GLU A 155 5.87 5.38 -21.47
CA GLU A 155 5.57 3.95 -21.31
C GLU A 155 4.16 3.73 -20.76
N LEU A 156 3.75 4.47 -19.73
CA LEU A 156 2.39 4.41 -19.19
C LEU A 156 1.32 4.85 -20.21
N LYS A 157 1.60 5.87 -21.03
CA LYS A 157 0.70 6.30 -22.12
C LYS A 157 0.52 5.21 -23.17
N ARG A 158 1.60 4.52 -23.54
CA ARG A 158 1.55 3.38 -24.47
C ARG A 158 0.73 2.22 -23.89
N LEU A 159 0.94 1.90 -22.61
CA LEU A 159 0.16 0.89 -21.90
C LEU A 159 -1.34 1.24 -21.83
N ARG A 160 -1.69 2.51 -21.59
CA ARG A 160 -3.09 2.96 -21.63
C ARG A 160 -3.70 2.78 -23.02
N SER A 161 -2.98 3.22 -24.06
CA SER A 161 -3.46 3.15 -25.44
C SER A 161 -3.66 1.69 -25.91
N SER A 162 -2.82 0.75 -25.45
CA SER A 162 -2.99 -0.68 -25.77
C SER A 162 -4.20 -1.31 -25.07
N LEU A 163 -4.57 -0.83 -23.87
CA LEU A 163 -5.79 -1.25 -23.17
C LEU A 163 -7.05 -0.74 -23.87
N ASP A 164 -7.05 0.53 -24.33
CA ASP A 164 -8.18 1.14 -25.03
C ASP A 164 -8.46 0.43 -26.38
N ASN A 165 -7.41 0.10 -27.13
CA ASN A 165 -7.52 -0.62 -28.40
C ASN A 165 -8.04 -2.07 -28.24
N ASN A 166 -7.66 -2.75 -27.17
CA ASN A 166 -8.15 -4.11 -26.87
C ASN A 166 -9.60 -4.13 -26.35
N GLY A 167 -10.07 -3.03 -25.75
CA GLY A 167 -11.48 -2.85 -25.36
C GLY A 167 -12.40 -2.76 -26.58
N ASN A 168 -11.99 -2.03 -27.62
CA ASN A 168 -12.76 -1.85 -28.85
C ASN A 168 -12.89 -3.12 -29.70
N ALA A 169 -11.92 -4.05 -29.62
CA ALA A 169 -11.97 -5.31 -30.36
C ALA A 169 -12.95 -6.35 -29.77
N LYS A 170 -13.35 -6.21 -28.49
CA LYS A 170 -14.27 -7.14 -27.81
C LYS A 170 -15.75 -6.78 -27.94
N THR A 171 -16.08 -5.63 -28.52
CA THR A 171 -17.46 -5.15 -28.70
C THR A 171 -18.06 -5.52 -30.07
N ASN A 172 -17.27 -6.14 -30.96
CA ASN A 172 -17.69 -6.54 -32.32
C ASN A 172 -17.86 -8.06 -32.49
N ARG A 173 -18.36 -8.78 -31.49
CA ARG A 173 -18.75 -10.20 -31.61
C ARG A 173 -20.08 -10.48 -30.95
#